data_AF-A0A9W4SZZ0-F1
#
_entry.id   AF-A0A9W4SZZ0-F1
#
_cell.length_a   1.000
_cell.length_b   1.000
_cell.length_c   1.000
_cell.angle_alpha   90.00
_cell.angle_beta   90.00
_cell.angle_gamma   90.00
#
_symmetry.space_group_name_H-M   'P 1'
#
loop_
_entity.id
_entity.type
_entity.pdbx_description
1 polymer ?
#
loop_
_entity_poly.entity_id
_entity_poly.type
_entity_poly.pdbx_seq_one_letter_code
_entity_poly.pdbx_strand_id
1 'polypeptide(L)'
;MELSLEKRYEIVFLREHSAGPKFSFGFIAKQVRCSKSTVIYWVKKYHENRDLSISERPGWPYVISAKQDDKIVKMAKKEHNITSIQIQEKMKERDVGISVKTVRRRLRKSGGKFSNEISKPLLKEDH
;
A
#
# COMPACT_ATOMS: atom_id res chain seq x y z
N MET A 1 2.05 -13.56 16.70
CA MET A 1 3.24 -13.95 15.90
C MET A 1 2.76 -14.57 14.61
N GLU A 2 3.20 -14.04 13.49
CA GLU A 2 2.86 -14.56 12.16
C GLU A 2 3.79 -15.73 11.81
N LEU A 3 3.25 -16.82 11.31
CA LEU A 3 4.05 -18.00 10.95
C LEU A 3 4.93 -17.66 9.74
N SER A 4 6.23 -17.99 9.76
CA SER A 4 7.10 -17.78 8.59
C SER A 4 6.60 -18.59 7.39
N LEU A 5 6.93 -18.14 6.17
CA LEU A 5 6.51 -18.80 4.93
C LEU A 5 6.97 -20.26 4.88
N GLU A 6 8.21 -20.52 5.27
CA GLU A 6 8.81 -21.85 5.36
C GLU A 6 7.97 -22.81 6.21
N LYS A 7 7.57 -22.37 7.41
CA LYS A 7 6.75 -23.18 8.32
C LYS A 7 5.36 -23.48 7.76
N ARG A 8 4.82 -22.63 6.89
CA ARG A 8 3.51 -22.89 6.24
C ARG A 8 3.65 -23.99 5.19
N TYR A 9 4.72 -23.96 4.40
CA TYR A 9 5.01 -25.03 3.45
C TYR A 9 5.42 -26.33 4.16
N GLU A 10 6.11 -26.25 5.31
CA GLU A 10 6.38 -27.41 6.16
C GLU A 10 5.08 -28.07 6.63
N ILE A 11 4.08 -27.29 7.08
CA ILE A 11 2.75 -27.80 7.44
C ILE A 11 2.11 -28.56 6.27
N VAL A 12 2.13 -27.99 5.07
CA VAL A 12 1.56 -28.62 3.87
C VAL A 12 2.34 -29.88 3.48
N PHE A 13 3.67 -29.84 3.57
CA PHE A 13 4.53 -30.98 3.30
C PHE A 13 4.20 -32.15 4.23
N LEU A 14 4.08 -31.89 5.54
CA LEU A 14 3.79 -32.90 6.54
C LEU A 14 2.39 -33.50 6.42
N ARG A 15 1.44 -32.79 5.78
CA ARG A 15 0.03 -33.20 5.69
C ARG A 15 -0.39 -33.77 4.34
N GLU A 16 -0.13 -33.03 3.26
CA GLU A 16 -0.76 -33.22 1.95
C GLU A 16 0.22 -33.72 0.88
N HIS A 17 1.51 -33.42 1.02
CA HIS A 17 2.49 -33.73 -0.02
C HIS A 17 2.66 -35.25 -0.20
N SER A 18 2.81 -35.70 -1.46
CA SER A 18 2.89 -37.12 -1.82
C SER A 18 4.10 -37.82 -1.19
N ALA A 19 5.25 -37.13 -1.15
CA ALA A 19 6.47 -37.58 -0.45
C ALA A 19 6.44 -37.31 1.07
N GLY A 20 5.35 -36.75 1.59
CA GLY A 20 5.19 -36.38 2.98
C GLY A 20 4.64 -37.53 3.85
N PRO A 21 4.89 -37.50 5.17
CA PRO A 21 4.47 -38.56 6.10
C PRO A 21 2.96 -38.57 6.45
N LYS A 22 2.17 -37.61 5.95
CA LYS A 22 0.71 -37.51 6.15
C LYS A 22 0.28 -37.55 7.63
N PHE A 23 0.94 -36.77 8.47
CA PHE A 23 0.69 -36.75 9.91
C PHE A 23 -0.67 -36.14 10.30
N SER A 24 -1.10 -36.45 11.53
CA SER A 24 -2.29 -35.85 12.13
C SER A 24 -2.07 -34.36 12.43
N PHE A 25 -3.13 -33.55 12.37
CA PHE A 25 -3.04 -32.11 12.65
C PHE A 25 -2.45 -31.79 14.03
N GLY A 26 -2.73 -32.63 15.04
CA GLY A 26 -2.21 -32.44 16.40
C GLY A 26 -0.71 -32.71 16.49
N PHE A 27 -0.19 -33.67 15.73
CA PHE A 27 1.24 -33.96 15.69
C PHE A 27 2.01 -32.84 14.98
N ILE A 28 1.50 -32.38 13.84
CA ILE A 28 2.09 -31.27 13.07
C ILE A 28 2.14 -29.99 13.92
N ALA A 29 1.06 -29.69 14.66
CA ALA A 29 0.99 -28.54 15.55
C ALA A 29 2.10 -28.55 16.61
N LYS A 30 2.38 -29.71 17.21
CA LYS A 30 3.49 -29.88 18.17
C LYS A 30 4.86 -29.69 17.50
N GLN A 31 5.05 -30.26 16.31
CA GLN A 31 6.31 -30.18 15.56
C GLN A 31 6.66 -28.74 15.15
N VAL A 32 5.69 -28.04 14.54
CA VAL A 32 5.86 -26.67 14.03
C VAL A 32 5.75 -25.62 15.15
N ARG A 33 5.35 -26.04 16.36
CA ARG A 33 5.08 -25.22 17.55
C ARG A 33 4.03 -24.16 17.29
N CYS A 34 2.90 -24.57 16.74
CA CYS A 34 1.74 -23.72 16.48
C CYS A 34 0.44 -24.38 16.99
N SER A 35 -0.68 -23.66 16.93
CA SER A 35 -1.96 -24.24 17.34
C SER A 35 -2.51 -25.17 16.25
N LYS A 36 -3.31 -26.16 16.65
CA LYS A 36 -4.02 -27.06 15.72
C LYS A 36 -4.88 -26.30 14.72
N SER A 37 -5.53 -25.21 15.17
CA SER A 37 -6.35 -24.34 14.31
C SER A 37 -5.52 -23.65 13.22
N THR A 38 -4.28 -23.23 13.54
CA THR A 38 -3.36 -22.67 12.54
C THR A 38 -2.97 -23.70 11.48
N VAL A 39 -2.70 -24.95 11.86
CA VAL A 39 -2.40 -26.02 10.90
C VAL A 39 -3.58 -26.25 9.95
N ILE A 40 -4.79 -26.39 10.50
CA ILE A 40 -6.02 -26.60 9.70
C ILE A 40 -6.25 -25.42 8.74
N TYR A 41 -6.08 -24.19 9.22
CA TYR A 41 -6.21 -22.98 8.40
C TYR A 41 -5.27 -23.00 7.19
N TRP A 42 -3.98 -23.30 7.40
CA TRP A 42 -3.00 -23.29 6.30
C TRP A 42 -3.19 -24.43 5.32
N VAL A 43 -3.59 -25.62 5.78
CA VAL A 43 -3.93 -26.74 4.89
C VAL A 43 -5.15 -26.38 4.04
N LYS A 44 -6.21 -25.81 4.65
CA LYS A 44 -7.38 -25.33 3.91
C LYS A 44 -7.01 -24.25 2.90
N LYS A 45 -6.20 -23.28 3.31
CA LYS A 45 -5.74 -22.19 2.45
C LYS A 45 -4.91 -22.68 1.28
N TYR A 46 -4.11 -23.73 1.46
CA TYR A 46 -3.35 -24.37 0.37
C TYR A 46 -4.25 -25.03 -0.67
N HIS A 47 -5.37 -25.63 -0.23
CA HIS A 47 -6.37 -26.19 -1.14
C HIS A 47 -7.12 -25.09 -1.93
N GLU A 48 -7.35 -23.93 -1.31
CA GLU A 48 -7.95 -22.76 -1.98
C GLU A 48 -6.96 -22.08 -2.95
N ASN A 49 -5.73 -21.86 -2.48
CA ASN A 49 -4.65 -21.19 -3.18
C ASN A 49 -3.34 -21.91 -2.91
N ARG A 50 -2.69 -22.45 -3.94
CA ARG A 50 -1.40 -23.14 -3.79
C ARG A 50 -0.27 -22.25 -3.29
N ASP A 51 -0.43 -20.93 -3.42
CA ASP A 51 0.50 -19.96 -2.85
C ASP A 51 0.10 -19.58 -1.41
N LEU A 52 1.01 -19.85 -0.48
CA LEU A 52 0.86 -19.53 0.95
C LEU A 52 1.52 -18.19 1.33
N SER A 53 1.97 -17.42 0.34
CA SER A 53 2.38 -16.04 0.54
C SER A 53 1.21 -15.22 1.13
N ILE A 54 1.53 -14.27 2.01
CA ILE A 54 0.54 -13.32 2.48
C ILE A 54 0.70 -12.07 1.64
N SER A 55 -0.34 -11.74 0.88
CA SER A 55 -0.46 -10.41 0.31
C SER A 55 -0.53 -9.39 1.44
N GLU A 56 0.14 -8.26 1.27
CA GLU A 56 -0.04 -7.12 2.17
C GLU A 56 -1.54 -6.81 2.30
N ARG A 57 -1.99 -6.59 3.54
CA ARG A 57 -3.38 -6.18 3.75
C ARG A 57 -3.60 -4.86 2.99
N PRO A 58 -4.71 -4.72 2.25
CA PRO A 58 -5.02 -3.45 1.64
C PRO A 58 -5.09 -2.39 2.75
N GLY A 59 -4.39 -1.28 2.55
CA GLY A 59 -4.48 -0.14 3.45
C GLY A 59 -5.91 0.41 3.50
N TRP A 60 -6.16 1.31 4.46
CA TRP A 60 -7.46 1.96 4.57
C TRP A 60 -7.81 2.66 3.25
N PRO A 61 -9.00 2.42 2.66
CA PRO A 61 -9.46 3.18 1.50
C PRO A 61 -9.35 4.67 1.75
N TYR A 62 -8.86 5.39 0.74
CA TYR A 62 -8.73 6.84 0.84
C TYR A 62 -10.09 7.53 0.67
N VAL A 63 -10.23 8.69 1.29
CA VAL A 63 -11.38 9.61 1.09
C VAL A 63 -11.53 10.02 -0.38
N ILE A 64 -10.43 10.03 -1.14
CA ILE A 64 -10.37 10.47 -2.53
C ILE A 64 -10.40 9.26 -3.47
N SER A 65 -11.26 9.33 -4.49
CA SER A 65 -11.31 8.37 -5.59
C SER A 65 -10.11 8.52 -6.55
N ALA A 66 -9.71 7.44 -7.22
CA ALA A 66 -8.64 7.47 -8.22
C ALA A 66 -8.86 8.56 -9.29
N LYS A 67 -10.11 8.76 -9.74
CA LYS A 67 -10.46 9.80 -10.73
C LYS A 67 -10.19 11.22 -10.23
N GLN A 68 -10.43 11.47 -8.94
CA GLN A 68 -10.18 12.76 -8.32
C GLN A 68 -8.67 12.99 -8.15
N ASP A 69 -7.93 11.94 -7.81
CA ASP A 69 -6.46 11.98 -7.73
C ASP A 69 -5.84 12.35 -9.08
N ASP A 70 -6.26 11.67 -10.15
CA ASP A 70 -5.82 11.98 -11.52
C ASP A 70 -6.11 13.41 -11.93
N LYS A 71 -7.25 13.95 -11.49
CA LYS A 71 -7.64 15.34 -11.78
C LYS A 71 -6.74 16.34 -11.06
N ILE A 72 -6.37 16.08 -9.79
CA ILE A 72 -5.37 16.88 -9.06
C ILE A 72 -4.06 16.94 -9.86
N VAL A 73 -3.58 15.77 -10.31
CA VAL A 73 -2.33 15.65 -11.07
C VAL A 73 -2.44 16.37 -12.42
N LYS A 74 -3.57 16.25 -13.12
CA LYS A 74 -3.80 16.93 -14.41
C LYS A 74 -3.80 18.46 -14.26
N MET A 75 -4.41 19.01 -13.21
CA MET A 75 -4.39 20.45 -12.96
C MET A 75 -2.97 20.95 -12.69
N ALA A 76 -2.19 20.24 -11.88
CA ALA A 76 -0.80 20.57 -11.62
C ALA A 76 0.10 20.47 -12.86
N LYS A 77 -0.19 19.52 -13.78
CA LYS A 77 0.54 19.41 -15.05
C LYS A 77 0.16 20.51 -16.05
N LYS A 78 -1.07 21.00 -16.01
CA LYS A 78 -1.57 22.06 -16.93
C LYS A 78 -0.99 23.43 -16.57
N GLU A 79 -0.88 23.74 -15.28
CA GLU A 79 -0.40 25.02 -14.77
C GLU A 79 0.84 24.78 -13.90
N HIS A 80 2.03 25.10 -14.41
CA HIS A 80 3.31 24.80 -13.73
C HIS A 80 3.44 25.47 -12.34
N ASN A 81 2.83 26.65 -12.15
CA ASN A 81 2.98 27.45 -10.92
C ASN A 81 1.75 27.38 -10.01
N ILE A 82 0.86 26.42 -10.21
CA ILE A 82 -0.35 26.31 -9.39
C ILE A 82 0.00 25.83 -7.97
N THR A 83 -0.51 26.54 -6.97
CA THR A 83 -0.29 26.16 -5.57
C THR A 83 -1.27 25.08 -5.11
N SER A 84 -0.93 24.34 -4.06
CA SER A 84 -1.83 23.34 -3.48
C SER A 84 -3.12 23.94 -2.90
N ILE A 85 -3.10 25.23 -2.55
CA ILE A 85 -4.28 25.97 -2.05
C ILE A 85 -5.22 26.25 -3.22
N GLN A 86 -4.70 26.77 -4.33
CA GLN A 86 -5.48 26.99 -5.55
C GLN A 86 -6.08 25.70 -6.12
N ILE A 87 -5.32 24.59 -6.09
CA ILE A 87 -5.87 23.28 -6.48
C ILE A 87 -7.03 22.88 -5.56
N GLN A 88 -6.91 23.13 -4.26
CA GLN A 88 -7.95 22.81 -3.29
C GLN A 88 -9.21 23.65 -3.54
N GLU A 89 -9.06 24.95 -3.79
CA GLU A 89 -10.16 25.87 -4.13
C GLU A 89 -10.89 25.41 -5.40
N LYS A 90 -10.15 25.15 -6.49
CA LYS A 90 -10.71 24.59 -7.75
C LYS A 90 -11.42 23.24 -7.57
N MET A 91 -11.08 22.48 -6.52
CA MET A 91 -11.76 21.23 -6.16
C MET A 91 -12.99 21.43 -5.28
N LYS A 92 -12.95 22.41 -4.37
CA LYS A 92 -14.10 22.81 -3.54
C LYS A 92 -15.25 23.35 -4.39
N GLU A 93 -14.95 24.15 -5.40
CA GLU A 93 -15.93 24.64 -6.40
C GLU A 93 -16.67 23.51 -7.12
N ARG A 94 -16.15 22.28 -7.06
CA ARG A 94 -16.72 21.10 -7.70
C ARG A 94 -17.20 20.07 -6.67
N ASP A 95 -17.60 20.55 -5.49
CA ASP A 95 -18.15 19.80 -4.36
C ASP A 95 -17.24 18.70 -3.79
N VAL A 96 -15.92 18.83 -3.96
CA VAL A 96 -14.96 17.91 -3.32
C VAL A 96 -14.26 18.61 -2.16
N GLY A 97 -14.78 18.40 -0.95
CA GLY A 97 -14.21 18.89 0.31
C GLY A 97 -12.88 18.21 0.66
N ILE A 98 -11.80 18.61 0.00
CA ILE A 98 -10.45 18.06 0.22
C ILE A 98 -9.62 19.02 1.07
N SER A 99 -8.78 18.50 1.97
CA SER A 99 -7.78 19.32 2.69
C SER A 99 -6.55 19.59 1.82
N VAL A 100 -5.92 20.76 1.99
CA VAL A 100 -4.67 21.13 1.30
C VAL A 100 -3.57 20.08 1.53
N LYS A 101 -3.52 19.49 2.73
CA LYS A 101 -2.57 18.43 3.07
C LYS A 101 -2.77 17.19 2.21
N THR A 102 -4.02 16.83 1.92
CA THR A 102 -4.33 15.69 1.05
C THR A 102 -3.88 15.98 -0.39
N VAL A 103 -4.12 17.19 -0.92
CA VAL A 103 -3.62 17.61 -2.24
C VAL A 103 -2.09 17.47 -2.32
N ARG A 104 -1.37 17.99 -1.33
CA ARG A 104 0.10 17.86 -1.26
C ARG A 104 0.56 16.40 -1.25
N ARG A 105 -0.10 15.54 -0.46
CA ARG A 105 0.22 14.11 -0.40
C ARG A 105 0.06 13.45 -1.77
N ARG A 106 -0.97 13.84 -2.54
CA ARG A 106 -1.22 13.34 -3.90
C ARG A 106 -0.15 13.76 -4.88
N LEU A 107 0.16 15.04 -4.91
CA LEU A 107 1.22 15.57 -5.77
C LEU A 107 2.57 14.92 -5.45
N ARG A 108 2.91 14.72 -4.17
CA ARG A 108 4.14 14.03 -3.80
C ARG A 108 4.16 12.57 -4.26
N LYS A 109 3.03 11.85 -4.13
CA LYS A 109 2.92 10.45 -4.57
C LYS A 109 3.06 10.31 -6.09
N SER A 110 2.63 11.31 -6.86
CA SER A 110 2.79 11.35 -8.32
C SER A 110 4.14 11.90 -8.79
N GLY A 111 5.07 12.19 -7.88
CA GLY A 111 6.43 12.65 -8.20
C GLY A 111 6.60 14.17 -8.23
N GLY A 112 5.57 14.94 -7.86
CA GLY A 112 5.66 16.40 -7.74
C GLY A 112 6.63 16.83 -6.64
N LYS A 113 7.44 17.84 -6.93
CA LYS A 113 8.35 18.50 -5.98
C LYS A 113 7.81 19.87 -5.63
N PHE A 114 7.95 20.25 -4.36
CA PHE A 114 7.67 21.60 -3.92
C PHE A 114 8.97 22.39 -3.91
N SER A 115 9.02 23.50 -4.63
CA SER A 115 10.11 24.47 -4.58
C SER A 115 9.53 25.85 -4.35
N ASN A 116 10.25 26.67 -3.60
CA ASN A 116 10.01 28.10 -3.61
C ASN A 116 10.44 28.65 -4.98
N GLU A 117 9.79 29.71 -5.44
CA GLU A 117 10.26 30.41 -6.64
C GLU A 117 11.69 30.92 -6.40
N ILE A 118 12.60 30.55 -7.30
CA ILE A 118 13.99 31.01 -7.25
C ILE A 118 13.97 32.45 -7.76
N SER A 119 13.90 33.42 -6.86
CA SER A 119 14.17 34.81 -7.23
C SER A 119 15.68 34.96 -7.46
N LYS A 120 16.08 35.42 -8.65
CA LYS A 120 17.44 35.91 -8.83
C LYS A 120 17.60 37.11 -7.88
N PRO A 121 18.66 37.17 -7.05
CA PRO A 121 18.94 38.38 -6.29
C PRO A 121 19.11 39.54 -7.27
N LEU A 122 18.54 40.69 -6.94
CA LEU A 122 18.74 41.92 -7.71
C LEU A 122 20.25 42.22 -7.73
N LEU A 123 20.79 42.49 -8.92
CA LEU A 123 22.16 42.96 -9.08
C LEU A 123 22.28 44.28 -8.31
N LYS A 124 23.24 44.36 -7.38
CA LYS A 124 23.57 45.63 -6.71
C LYS A 124 24.43 46.46 -7.66
N GLU A 125 24.37 47.78 -7.53
CA GLU A 125 25.08 48.73 -8.41
C GLU A 125 26.63 48.63 -8.34
N ASP A 126 27.19 47.76 -7.50
CA ASP A 126 28.63 47.55 -7.34
C ASP A 126 29.26 46.69 -8.46
N HIS A 127 28.85 46.90 -9.72
CA HIS A 127 29.41 46.23 -10.91
C HIS A 127 30.29 47.15 -11.73
#